data_AF-A0A535U8G4-F1
#
_entry.id   AF-A0A535U8G4-F1
#
_cell.length_a   1.000
_cell.length_b   1.000
_cell.length_c   1.000
_cell.angle_alpha   90.00
_cell.angle_beta   90.00
_cell.angle_gamma   90.00
#
_symmetry.space_group_name_H-M   'P 1'
#
loop_
_entity.id
_entity.type
_entity.pdbx_description
1 polymer ?
#
loop_
_entity_poly.entity_id
_entity_poly.type
_entity_poly.pdbx_seq_one_letter_code
_entity_poly.pdbx_strand_id
1 'polypeptide(L)' 'DTKCCHQDVNTVSARPGWRSIAAVRSGQVINVDDDIASRWGPRVVDFLRAIAPHVKQLEAQAA' A
#
# COMPACT_ATOMS: atom_id res chain seq x y z
N ASP A 1 -1.82 1.54 -10.55
CA ASP A 1 -2.13 2.82 -9.92
C ASP A 1 -0.93 3.76 -9.79
N THR A 2 0.21 3.36 -9.23
CA THR A 2 1.36 4.26 -9.07
C THR A 2 1.99 4.63 -10.42
N LYS A 3 2.08 3.68 -11.38
CA LYS A 3 2.58 3.91 -12.74
C LYS A 3 1.49 4.37 -13.71
N CYS A 4 0.38 3.64 -13.82
CA CYS A 4 -0.65 3.96 -14.84
C CYS A 4 -1.35 5.30 -14.61
N CYS A 5 -1.46 5.70 -13.35
CA CYS A 5 -2.50 6.61 -12.90
C CYS A 5 -2.00 7.56 -11.78
N HIS A 6 -0.69 7.57 -11.53
CA HIS A 6 0.02 8.41 -10.58
C HIS A 6 -0.65 8.52 -9.20
N GLN A 7 -1.21 7.43 -8.70
CA GLN A 7 -1.76 7.41 -7.35
C GLN A 7 -0.63 7.41 -6.32
N ASP A 8 -0.81 8.19 -5.27
CA ASP A 8 0.10 8.26 -4.14
C ASP A 8 -0.69 8.43 -2.83
N VAL A 9 0.03 8.58 -1.71
CA VAL A 9 -0.59 8.77 -0.39
C VAL A 9 -1.46 10.04 -0.33
N ASN A 10 -1.09 11.10 -1.05
CA ASN A 10 -1.84 12.35 -1.07
C ASN A 10 -3.15 12.19 -1.85
N THR A 11 -3.10 11.56 -3.03
CA THR A 11 -4.31 11.32 -3.83
C THR A 11 -5.26 10.38 -3.11
N VAL A 12 -4.74 9.35 -2.43
CA VAL A 12 -5.50 8.43 -1.59
C VAL A 12 -6.18 9.17 -0.43
N SER A 13 -5.43 10.04 0.27
CA SER A 13 -5.95 10.81 1.41
C SER A 13 -7.00 11.85 1.02
N ALA A 14 -6.97 12.31 -0.22
CA ALA A 14 -7.92 13.29 -0.75
C ALA A 14 -9.28 12.69 -1.18
N ARG A 15 -9.39 11.35 -1.29
CA ARG A 15 -10.62 10.69 -1.75
C ARG A 15 -11.79 10.98 -0.80
N PRO A 16 -12.97 11.36 -1.32
CA PRO A 16 -14.15 11.61 -0.47
C PRO A 16 -14.45 10.43 0.46
N GLY A 17 -14.55 10.72 1.75
CA GLY A 17 -14.82 9.72 2.80
C GLY A 17 -13.60 8.90 3.27
N TRP A 18 -12.45 8.96 2.60
CA TRP A 18 -11.30 8.09 2.94
C TRP A 18 -10.50 8.58 4.15
N ARG A 19 -10.63 9.86 4.53
CA ARG A 19 -10.00 10.45 5.72
C ARG A 19 -10.42 9.77 7.03
N SER A 20 -11.47 8.94 7.03
CA SER A 20 -11.90 8.19 8.22
C SER A 20 -11.16 6.86 8.40
N ILE A 21 -10.55 6.33 7.35
CA ILE A 21 -9.87 5.04 7.35
C ILE A 21 -8.64 5.14 8.25
N ALA A 22 -8.50 4.20 9.19
CA ALA A 22 -7.42 4.19 10.18
C ALA A 22 -6.04 4.31 9.53
N ALA A 23 -5.77 3.51 8.49
CA ALA A 23 -4.51 3.53 7.76
C ALA A 23 -4.21 4.90 7.10
N VAL A 24 -5.22 5.58 6.58
CA VAL A 24 -5.06 6.93 6.00
C VAL A 24 -4.75 7.95 7.09
N ARG A 25 -5.47 7.88 8.23
CA ARG A 25 -5.26 8.77 9.38
C ARG A 25 -3.89 8.60 10.02
N SER A 26 -3.39 7.36 10.11
CA SER A 26 -2.09 7.05 10.71
C SER A 26 -0.92 7.13 9.73
N GLY A 27 -1.16 7.53 8.47
CA GLY A 27 -0.10 7.59 7.45
C GLY A 27 0.44 6.22 7.02
N GLN A 28 -0.27 5.14 7.32
CA GLN A 28 0.09 3.76 7.01
C GLN A 28 -0.44 3.35 5.62
N VAL A 29 -0.18 4.19 4.63
CA VAL A 29 -0.47 3.93 3.21
C VAL A 29 0.86 3.87 2.48
N ILE A 30 1.12 2.74 1.83
CA ILE A 30 2.35 2.54 1.07
C ILE A 30 2.05 2.48 -0.43
N ASN A 31 2.98 3.01 -1.21
CA ASN A 31 2.96 2.84 -2.66
C ASN A 31 3.50 1.46 -3.01
N VAL A 32 2.78 0.75 -3.87
CA VAL A 32 3.24 -0.52 -4.44
C VAL A 32 3.25 -0.41 -5.96
N ASP A 33 4.23 -1.05 -6.58
CA ASP A 33 4.33 -1.17 -8.03
C ASP A 33 3.11 -1.93 -8.59
N ASP A 34 2.31 -1.25 -9.40
CA ASP A 34 1.06 -1.82 -9.92
C ASP A 34 1.25 -2.88 -11.00
N ASP A 35 2.40 -2.93 -11.66
CA ASP A 35 2.76 -4.02 -12.59
C ASP A 35 3.11 -5.32 -11.83
N ILE A 36 3.52 -5.20 -10.56
CA ILE A 36 3.76 -6.34 -9.67
C ILE A 36 2.47 -6.73 -8.95
N ALA A 37 1.76 -5.76 -8.36
CA ALA A 37 0.56 -6.01 -7.55
C ALA A 37 -0.62 -6.61 -8.34
N SER A 38 -0.66 -6.41 -9.66
CA SER A 38 -1.72 -6.95 -10.53
C SER A 38 -1.46 -8.37 -11.07
N ARG A 39 -0.30 -8.97 -10.77
CA ARG A 39 0.11 -10.27 -11.31
C ARG A 39 -0.08 -11.43 -10.33
N TRP A 40 -1.27 -12.01 -10.35
CA TRP A 40 -1.67 -13.14 -9.50
C TRP A 40 -1.13 -14.52 -9.92
N GLY A 41 -0.10 -14.57 -10.76
CA GLY A 41 0.57 -15.81 -11.17
C GLY A 41 1.73 -16.19 -10.22
N PRO A 42 2.73 -16.97 -10.70
CA PRO A 42 3.91 -17.36 -9.91
C PRO A 42 4.68 -16.19 -9.26
N ARG A 43 4.50 -14.98 -9.80
CA ARG A 43 5.11 -13.73 -9.34
C ARG A 43 4.38 -13.08 -8.15
N VAL A 44 3.32 -13.69 -7.62
CA VAL A 44 2.67 -13.23 -6.38
C VAL A 44 3.67 -13.17 -5.21
N VAL A 45 4.73 -13.98 -5.25
CA VAL A 45 5.81 -13.93 -4.26
C VAL A 45 6.60 -12.61 -4.34
N ASP A 46 6.72 -12.00 -5.52
CA ASP A 46 7.35 -10.67 -5.67
C ASP A 46 6.52 -9.61 -4.97
N PHE A 47 5.19 -9.68 -5.11
CA PHE A 47 4.27 -8.81 -4.39
C PHE A 47 4.38 -9.01 -2.87
N LEU A 48 4.43 -10.26 -2.40
CA LEU A 48 4.63 -10.56 -0.98
C LEU A 48 5.94 -9.97 -0.45
N ARG A 49 7.05 -10.12 -1.18
CA ARG A 49 8.34 -9.55 -0.79
C ARG A 49 8.31 -8.02 -0.72
N ALA A 50 7.49 -7.36 -1.55
CA ALA A 50 7.32 -5.91 -1.50
C ALA A 50 6.55 -5.44 -0.26
N ILE A 51 5.52 -6.16 0.18
CA ILE A 51 4.66 -5.72 1.29
C ILE A 51 5.10 -6.24 2.67
N ALA A 52 5.76 -7.40 2.74
CA ALA A 52 6.10 -8.05 4.01
C ALA A 52 6.98 -7.19 4.97
N PRO A 53 7.99 -6.42 4.49
CA PRO A 53 8.77 -5.55 5.38
C PRO A 53 7.91 -4.48 6.07
N HIS A 54 6.93 -3.92 5.37
CA HIS A 54 6.03 -2.91 5.91
C HIS A 54 5.07 -3.49 6.96
N VAL A 55 4.55 -4.70 6.72
CA VAL A 55 3.72 -5.41 7.71
C VAL A 55 4.53 -5.70 8.97
N LYS A 56 5.75 -6.23 8.83
CA LYS A 56 6.63 -6.50 9.97
C LYS A 56 6.96 -5.24 10.77
N GLN A 57 7.17 -4.12 10.09
CA GLN A 57 7.38 -2.83 10.75
C GLN A 57 6.16 -2.39 11.55
N LEU A 58 4.95 -2.54 10.98
CA LEU A 58 3.69 -2.24 11.65
C LEU A 58 3.46 -3.10 12.90
N GLU A 59 3.72 -4.40 12.81
CA GLU A 59 3.62 -5.32 13.94
C GLU A 59 4.58 -4.93 15.07
N ALA A 60 5.81 -4.55 14.74
CA ALA A 60 6.80 -4.09 15.72
C ALA A 60 6.43 -2.75 16.37
N GLN A 61 5.70 -1.87 15.68
CA GLN A 61 5.20 -0.60 16.24
C GLN A 61 3.99 -0.79 17.17
N ALA A 62 3.27 -1.90 17.01
CA ALA A 62 2.09 -2.22 17.80
C ALA A 62 2.40 -3.01 19.08
N ALA A 63 3.62 -3.56 19.20
CA ALA A 63 4.12 -4.29 20.35
C ALA A 63 4.71 -3.34 21.41
#